data_AF-A0A699WKR0-F1
#
_entry.id   AF-A0A699WKR0-F1
#
_cell.length_a   1.000
_cell.length_b   1.000
_cell.length_c   1.000
_cell.angle_alpha   90.00
_cell.angle_beta   90.00
_cell.angle_gamma   90.00
#
_symmetry.space_group_name_H-M   'P 1'
#
loop_
_entity.id
_entity.type
_entity.pdbx_description
1 polymer ?
#
loop_
_entity_poly.entity_id
_entity_poly.type
_entity_poly.pdbx_seq_one_letter_code
_entity_poly.pdbx_strand_id
1 'polypeptide(L)'
;RYKSQERVLNELKHNEKASTSYEYSQEIESLKHTLSEYLKEKESLEQKIIILKNDFQKEESRNIDRELALEKEVNELNNIVFKINQYAQTVHMLTKPQVFYNQATRQALGFQNPHYLKKAQQLKPNLYDGSVIGKSDVIV
;
A
#
# COMPACT_ATOMS: atom_id res chain seq x y z
N ARG A 1 4.03 -15.22 -90.91
CA ARG A 1 4.24 -16.03 -89.68
C ARG A 1 4.95 -15.23 -88.57
N TYR A 2 6.09 -14.59 -88.84
CA TYR A 2 6.83 -13.85 -87.81
C TYR A 2 6.08 -12.63 -87.21
N LYS A 3 5.50 -11.77 -88.05
CA LYS A 3 4.72 -10.58 -87.62
C LYS A 3 3.47 -10.87 -86.77
N SER A 4 2.92 -12.08 -86.84
CA SER A 4 1.79 -12.46 -85.98
C SER A 4 2.27 -12.95 -84.62
N GLN A 5 3.42 -13.63 -84.57
CA GLN A 5 4.03 -14.09 -83.32
C GLN A 5 4.50 -12.91 -82.44
N GLU A 6 5.06 -11.88 -83.07
CA GLU A 6 5.53 -10.68 -82.37
C GLU A 6 4.40 -9.88 -81.70
N ARG A 7 3.23 -9.78 -82.35
CA ARG A 7 2.04 -9.15 -81.76
C ARG A 7 1.52 -9.93 -80.54
N VAL A 8 1.42 -11.25 -80.66
CA VAL A 8 0.98 -12.12 -79.56
C VAL A 8 1.92 -12.02 -78.36
N LEU A 9 3.23 -11.97 -78.59
CA LEU A 9 4.22 -11.82 -77.50
C LEU A 9 4.11 -10.47 -76.79
N ASN A 10 3.88 -9.38 -77.54
CA ASN A 10 3.72 -8.04 -76.97
C ASN A 10 2.40 -7.91 -76.18
N GLU A 11 1.32 -8.51 -76.67
CA GLU A 11 0.03 -8.56 -75.96
C GLU A 11 0.14 -9.35 -74.65
N LEU A 12 0.80 -10.52 -74.66
CA LEU A 12 1.07 -11.32 -73.45
C LEU A 12 1.87 -10.53 -72.40
N LYS A 13 2.96 -9.87 -72.82
CA LYS A 13 3.79 -9.05 -71.93
C LYS A 13 3.04 -7.87 -71.33
N HIS A 14 2.14 -7.25 -72.10
CA HIS A 14 1.34 -6.14 -71.57
C HIS A 14 0.30 -6.64 -70.56
N ASN A 15 -0.31 -7.79 -70.83
CA ASN A 15 -1.32 -8.38 -69.94
C ASN A 15 -0.70 -8.87 -68.62
N GLU A 16 0.47 -9.52 -68.64
CA GLU A 16 1.21 -9.88 -67.42
C GLU A 16 1.57 -8.65 -66.57
N LYS A 17 2.02 -7.55 -67.20
CA LYS A 17 2.28 -6.28 -66.50
C LYS A 17 1.01 -5.68 -65.89
N ALA A 18 -0.13 -5.79 -66.57
CA ALA A 18 -1.40 -5.30 -66.05
C ALA A 18 -1.88 -6.14 -64.85
N SER A 19 -1.78 -7.47 -64.94
CA SER A 19 -2.12 -8.39 -63.83
C SER A 19 -1.24 -8.16 -62.60
N THR A 20 0.08 -8.08 -62.78
CA THR A 20 1.01 -7.80 -61.68
C THR A 20 0.76 -6.43 -61.05
N SER A 21 0.47 -5.39 -61.86
CA SER A 21 0.10 -4.07 -61.34
C SER A 21 -1.19 -4.07 -60.51
N TYR A 22 -2.16 -4.91 -60.87
CA TYR A 22 -3.41 -5.04 -60.13
C TYR A 22 -3.21 -5.73 -58.78
N GLU A 23 -2.42 -6.81 -58.74
CA GLU A 23 -2.04 -7.51 -57.50
C GLU A 23 -1.32 -6.56 -56.53
N TYR A 24 -0.32 -5.79 -56.99
CA TYR A 24 0.35 -4.78 -56.16
C TYR A 24 -0.62 -3.71 -55.64
N SER A 25 -1.62 -3.32 -56.43
CA SER A 25 -2.61 -2.34 -56.00
C SER A 25 -3.49 -2.86 -54.87
N GLN A 26 -3.90 -4.14 -54.95
CA GLN A 26 -4.65 -4.80 -53.87
C GLN A 26 -3.82 -4.96 -52.60
N GLU A 27 -2.53 -5.32 -52.74
CA GLU A 27 -1.62 -5.43 -51.61
C GLU A 27 -1.42 -4.07 -50.91
N ILE A 28 -1.26 -2.99 -51.67
CA ILE A 28 -1.19 -1.62 -51.15
C ILE A 28 -2.46 -1.25 -50.38
N GLU A 29 -3.65 -1.61 -50.88
CA GLU A 29 -4.92 -1.33 -50.22
C GLU A 29 -5.05 -2.09 -48.89
N SER A 30 -4.67 -3.36 -48.87
CA SER A 30 -4.63 -4.19 -47.65
C SER A 30 -3.67 -3.63 -46.60
N LEU A 31 -2.48 -3.21 -47.02
CA LEU A 31 -1.50 -2.58 -46.14
C LEU A 31 -2.00 -1.25 -45.57
N LYS A 32 -2.68 -0.43 -46.38
CA LYS A 32 -3.30 0.82 -45.90
C LYS A 32 -4.38 0.57 -44.85
N HIS A 33 -5.22 -0.45 -45.05
CA HIS A 33 -6.24 -0.84 -44.07
C HIS A 33 -5.59 -1.24 -42.74
N THR A 34 -4.62 -2.15 -42.81
CA THR A 34 -3.87 -2.64 -41.65
C THR A 34 -3.20 -1.48 -40.89
N LEU A 35 -2.59 -0.54 -41.62
CA LEU A 35 -1.97 0.64 -41.02
C LEU A 35 -2.99 1.52 -40.31
N SER A 36 -4.19 1.69 -40.88
CA SER A 36 -5.26 2.46 -40.25
C SER A 36 -5.76 1.82 -38.95
N GLU A 37 -5.83 0.49 -38.89
CA GLU A 37 -6.17 -0.23 -37.65
C GLU A 37 -5.12 -0.01 -36.57
N TYR A 38 -3.83 -0.18 -36.90
CA TYR A 38 -2.74 0.07 -35.95
C TYR A 38 -2.72 1.51 -35.41
N LEU A 39 -3.07 2.50 -36.24
CA LEU A 39 -3.17 3.89 -35.79
C LEU A 39 -4.28 4.07 -34.75
N LYS A 40 -5.46 3.47 -34.96
CA LYS A 40 -6.57 3.52 -34.01
C LYS A 40 -6.23 2.82 -32.70
N GLU A 41 -5.56 1.66 -32.77
CA GLU A 41 -5.11 0.94 -31.58
C GLU A 41 -4.09 1.75 -30.79
N LYS A 42 -3.14 2.39 -31.48
CA LYS A 42 -2.16 3.27 -30.85
C LYS A 42 -2.83 4.43 -30.11
N GLU A 43 -3.79 5.12 -30.73
CA GLU A 43 -4.54 6.20 -30.09
C GLU A 43 -5.31 5.71 -28.86
N SER A 44 -5.94 4.53 -28.94
CA SER A 44 -6.62 3.89 -27.81
C SER A 44 -5.68 3.57 -26.65
N LEU A 45 -4.47 3.07 -26.95
CA LEU A 45 -3.45 2.78 -25.95
C LEU A 45 -2.94 4.05 -25.27
N GLU A 46 -2.71 5.12 -26.02
CA GLU A 46 -2.31 6.43 -25.47
C GLU A 46 -3.36 6.96 -24.47
N GLN A 47 -4.65 6.85 -24.80
CA GLN A 47 -5.73 7.23 -23.89
C GLN A 47 -5.76 6.38 -22.61
N LYS A 48 -5.59 5.05 -22.73
CA LYS A 48 -5.53 4.15 -21.57
C LYS A 48 -4.36 4.48 -20.65
N ILE A 49 -3.19 4.82 -21.20
CA ILE A 49 -2.02 5.23 -20.42
C ILE A 49 -2.31 6.50 -19.61
N ILE A 50 -3.00 7.49 -20.21
CA ILE A 50 -3.36 8.72 -19.51
C ILE A 50 -4.33 8.45 -18.35
N ILE A 51 -5.35 7.63 -18.56
CA ILE A 51 -6.32 7.27 -17.51
C ILE A 51 -5.59 6.56 -16.36
N LEU A 52 -4.80 5.53 -16.67
CA LEU A 52 -4.04 4.78 -15.67
C LEU A 52 -3.08 5.67 -14.88
N LYS A 53 -2.45 6.65 -15.53
CA LYS A 53 -1.57 7.62 -14.86
C LYS A 53 -2.34 8.44 -13.83
N ASN A 54 -3.52 8.93 -14.19
CA ASN A 54 -4.36 9.72 -13.28
C ASN A 54 -4.87 8.87 -12.11
N ASP A 55 -5.31 7.64 -12.37
CA ASP A 55 -5.76 6.71 -11.34
C ASP A 55 -4.62 6.36 -10.37
N PHE A 56 -3.42 6.16 -10.89
CA PHE A 56 -2.23 5.90 -10.07
C PHE A 56 -1.90 7.09 -9.16
N GLN A 57 -1.90 8.32 -9.69
CA GLN A 57 -1.66 9.53 -8.89
C GLN A 57 -2.70 9.71 -7.78
N LYS A 58 -3.97 9.41 -8.08
CA LYS A 58 -5.04 9.46 -7.08
C LYS A 58 -4.84 8.39 -6.00
N GLU A 59 -4.48 7.18 -6.38
CA GLU A 59 -4.20 6.10 -5.44
C GLU A 59 -3.00 6.41 -4.54
N GLU A 60 -1.94 6.97 -5.11
CA GLU A 60 -0.75 7.43 -4.39
C GLU A 60 -1.12 8.47 -3.32
N SER A 61 -1.90 9.50 -3.69
CA SER A 61 -2.35 10.51 -2.72
C SER A 61 -3.16 9.91 -1.55
N ARG A 62 -4.05 8.97 -1.85
CA ARG A 62 -4.86 8.28 -0.84
C ARG A 62 -3.99 7.41 0.09
N ASN A 63 -2.95 6.79 -0.43
CA ASN A 63 -2.04 5.99 0.37
C ASN A 63 -1.17 6.86 1.29
N ILE A 64 -0.72 8.03 0.83
CA ILE A 64 -0.02 9.01 1.66
C ILE A 64 -0.91 9.47 2.82
N ASP A 65 -2.18 9.79 2.57
CA ASP A 65 -3.12 10.19 3.62
C ASP A 65 -3.32 9.09 4.68
N ARG A 66 -3.40 7.83 4.25
CA ARG A 66 -3.49 6.67 5.16
C ARG A 66 -2.23 6.47 5.98
N GLU A 67 -1.06 6.60 5.37
CA GLU A 67 0.22 6.48 6.06
C GLU A 67 0.38 7.57 7.14
N LEU A 68 0.02 8.81 6.81
CA LEU A 68 0.01 9.92 7.77
C LEU A 68 -0.96 9.69 8.94
N ALA A 69 -2.12 9.08 8.69
CA ALA A 69 -3.05 8.73 9.75
C ALA A 69 -2.45 7.66 10.69
N LEU A 70 -1.85 6.62 10.13
CA LEU A 70 -1.19 5.56 10.90
C LEU A 70 0.01 6.08 11.71
N GLU A 71 0.80 6.99 11.16
CA GLU A 71 1.93 7.58 11.86
C GLU A 71 1.50 8.33 13.13
N LYS A 72 0.35 9.03 13.08
CA LYS A 72 -0.25 9.68 14.25
C LYS A 72 -0.63 8.65 15.32
N GLU A 73 -1.31 7.58 14.94
CA GLU A 73 -1.71 6.51 15.87
C GLU A 73 -0.49 5.83 16.51
N VAL A 74 0.55 5.53 15.72
CA VAL A 74 1.81 4.96 16.23
C VAL A 74 2.47 5.90 17.24
N ASN A 75 2.45 7.21 17.00
CA ASN A 75 3.01 8.19 17.93
C ASN A 75 2.22 8.25 19.25
N GLU A 76 0.89 8.16 19.19
CA GLU A 76 0.04 8.05 20.39
C GLU A 76 0.32 6.78 21.18
N LEU A 77 0.45 5.64 20.51
CA LEU A 77 0.82 4.37 21.13
C LEU A 77 2.20 4.44 21.80
N ASN A 78 3.17 5.10 21.15
CA ASN A 78 4.50 5.31 21.73
C ASN A 78 4.43 6.08 23.04
N ASN A 79 3.60 7.12 23.12
CA ASN A 79 3.37 7.87 24.35
C ASN A 79 2.74 7.02 25.46
N ILE A 80 1.82 6.11 25.12
CA ILE A 80 1.21 5.19 26.08
C ILE A 80 2.25 4.19 26.60
N VAL A 81 3.00 3.54 25.70
CA VAL A 81 4.06 2.59 26.06
C VAL A 81 5.10 3.25 26.95
N PHE A 82 5.51 4.48 26.62
CA PHE A 82 6.41 5.28 27.45
C PHE A 82 5.87 5.47 28.87
N LYS A 83 4.59 5.87 29.03
CA LYS A 83 3.96 6.04 30.34
C LYS A 83 3.86 4.73 31.13
N ILE A 84 3.52 3.62 30.47
CA ILE A 84 3.46 2.29 31.07
C ILE A 84 4.83 1.89 31.61
N ASN A 85 5.90 2.12 30.84
CA ASN A 85 7.26 1.83 31.26
C ASN A 85 7.67 2.62 32.51
N GLN A 86 7.33 3.91 32.58
CA GLN A 86 7.58 4.73 33.78
C GLN A 86 6.81 4.22 35.00
N TYR A 87 5.55 3.82 34.82
CA TYR A 87 4.74 3.25 35.89
C TYR A 87 5.32 1.91 36.38
N ALA A 88 5.72 1.02 35.47
CA ALA A 88 6.34 -0.25 35.80
C ALA A 88 7.63 -0.08 36.60
N GLN A 89 8.47 0.89 36.24
CA GLN A 89 9.67 1.24 37.02
C GLN A 89 9.31 1.73 38.43
N THR A 90 8.29 2.59 38.55
CA THR A 90 7.82 3.09 39.86
C THR A 90 7.28 1.97 40.72
N VAL A 91 6.44 1.09 40.16
CA VAL A 91 5.93 -0.10 40.84
C VAL A 91 7.09 -0.99 41.28
N HIS A 92 8.11 -1.21 40.44
CA HIS A 92 9.31 -1.98 40.83
C HIS A 92 10.03 -1.36 42.02
N MET A 93 10.20 -0.03 42.08
CA MET A 93 10.76 0.63 43.26
C MET A 93 9.86 0.46 44.51
N LEU A 94 8.54 0.50 44.31
CA LEU A 94 7.52 0.27 45.33
C LEU A 94 7.23 -1.21 45.60
N THR A 95 7.86 -2.16 44.94
CA THR A 95 7.69 -3.60 45.24
C THR A 95 9.00 -4.24 45.62
N LYS A 96 10.13 -3.59 45.32
CA LYS A 96 11.43 -3.96 45.84
C LYS A 96 11.33 -4.11 47.36
N PRO A 97 11.71 -5.29 47.87
CA PRO A 97 11.93 -5.52 49.28
C PRO A 97 12.91 -4.50 49.88
N GLN A 98 12.42 -3.48 50.56
CA GLN A 98 13.22 -2.92 51.66
C GLN A 98 13.11 -3.95 52.79
N VAL A 99 14.11 -4.82 52.88
CA VAL A 99 14.23 -5.78 53.97
C VAL A 99 14.49 -4.96 55.22
N PHE A 100 13.45 -4.71 56.01
CA PHE A 100 13.61 -4.11 57.33
C PHE A 100 14.25 -5.18 58.23
N TYR A 101 15.57 -5.08 58.41
CA TYR A 101 16.31 -6.02 59.24
C TYR A 101 16.21 -5.56 60.69
N ASN A 102 15.46 -6.29 61.52
CA ASN A 102 15.47 -6.04 62.97
C ASN A 102 16.70 -6.71 63.59
N GLN A 103 17.64 -5.89 64.06
CA GLN A 103 18.91 -6.34 64.60
C GLN A 103 18.77 -7.10 65.93
N ALA A 104 17.71 -6.86 66.70
CA ALA A 104 17.47 -7.52 67.99
C ALA A 104 16.93 -8.95 67.86
N THR A 105 16.22 -9.26 66.77
CA THR A 105 15.51 -10.55 66.59
C THR A 105 16.04 -11.40 65.43
N ARG A 106 16.99 -10.88 64.62
CA ARG A 106 17.52 -11.55 63.41
C ARG A 106 16.43 -12.08 62.48
N GLN A 107 15.32 -11.35 62.36
CA GLN A 107 14.20 -11.71 61.49
C GLN A 107 13.95 -10.60 60.46
N ALA A 108 13.73 -11.00 59.21
CA ALA A 108 13.28 -10.09 58.16
C ALA A 108 11.80 -9.78 58.38
N LEU A 109 11.48 -8.57 58.83
CA LEU A 109 10.10 -8.14 59.09
C LEU A 109 9.41 -7.69 57.80
N GLY A 110 9.29 -8.59 56.82
CA GLY A 110 8.51 -8.40 55.59
C GLY A 110 8.89 -7.17 54.74
N PHE A 111 8.06 -6.87 53.73
CA PHE A 111 8.23 -5.71 52.85
C PHE A 111 7.36 -4.55 53.35
N GLN A 112 7.93 -3.36 53.50
CA GLN A 112 7.22 -2.16 54.00
C GLN A 112 6.21 -1.57 52.98
N ASN A 113 6.35 -1.96 51.71
CA ASN A 113 5.69 -1.36 50.55
C ASN A 113 4.18 -1.68 50.33
N PRO A 114 3.62 -2.86 50.69
CA PRO A 114 2.21 -3.18 50.42
C PRO A 114 1.18 -2.31 51.15
N HIS A 115 1.57 -1.68 52.26
CA HIS A 115 0.65 -0.92 53.10
C HIS A 115 0.17 0.38 52.42
N TYR A 116 1.07 1.12 51.77
CA TYR A 116 0.72 2.38 51.10
C TYR A 116 -0.06 2.15 49.80
N LEU A 117 0.28 1.11 49.04
CA LEU A 117 -0.46 0.72 47.84
C LEU A 117 -1.91 0.33 48.17
N LYS A 118 -2.12 -0.48 49.22
CA LYS A 118 -3.46 -0.85 49.69
C LYS A 118 -4.28 0.38 50.11
N LYS A 119 -3.67 1.35 50.80
CA LYS A 119 -4.34 2.62 51.15
C LYS A 119 -4.70 3.44 49.92
N ALA A 120 -3.80 3.55 48.93
CA ALA A 120 -4.06 4.28 47.70
C ALA A 120 -5.19 3.65 46.86
N GLN A 121 -5.22 2.31 46.77
CA GLN A 121 -6.30 1.57 46.11
C GLN A 121 -7.66 1.77 46.80
N GLN A 122 -7.69 1.84 48.13
CA GLN A 122 -8.92 2.12 48.88
C GLN A 122 -9.41 3.56 48.68
N LEU A 123 -8.49 4.53 48.56
CA LEU A 123 -8.84 5.94 48.38
C LEU A 123 -9.32 6.24 46.96
N LYS A 124 -8.76 5.59 45.93
CA LYS A 124 -9.13 5.78 44.52
C LYS A 124 -9.11 4.45 43.74
N PRO A 125 -10.12 3.59 43.92
CA PRO A 125 -10.15 2.26 43.28
C PRO A 125 -10.19 2.34 41.74
N ASN A 126 -10.87 3.35 41.19
CA ASN A 126 -11.09 3.51 39.75
C ASN A 126 -9.80 3.74 38.94
N LEU A 127 -8.72 4.21 39.58
CA LEU A 127 -7.43 4.44 38.93
C LEU A 127 -6.64 3.14 38.70
N TYR A 128 -7.02 2.08 39.42
CA TYR A 128 -6.38 0.76 39.40
C TYR A 128 -7.31 -0.34 38.86
N ASP A 129 -8.54 0.02 38.47
CA ASP A 129 -9.46 -0.86 37.77
C ASP A 129 -9.10 -0.90 36.28
N GLY A 130 -8.51 -2.02 35.84
CA GLY A 130 -8.12 -2.24 34.44
C GLY A 130 -9.28 -2.18 33.45
N SER A 131 -10.53 -2.22 33.94
CA SER A 131 -11.76 -2.10 33.13
C SER A 131 -11.96 -0.68 32.56
N VAL A 132 -11.34 0.34 33.17
CA VAL A 132 -11.47 1.75 32.75
C VAL A 132 -10.54 2.09 31.58
N ILE A 133 -9.45 1.33 31.39
CA ILE A 133 -8.47 1.55 30.31
C ILE A 133 -9.01 1.04 28.95
N GLY A 134 -10.08 0.22 28.95
CA GLY A 134 -10.67 -0.37 27.74
C GLY A 134 -11.86 0.38 27.13
N LYS A 135 -12.19 1.59 27.59
CA LYS A 135 -13.35 2.35 27.09
C LYS A 135 -12.96 3.75 26.64
N SER A 136 -12.09 3.85 25.63
CA SER A 136 -12.08 5.02 24.75
C SER A 136 -13.15 4.80 23.70
N ASP A 137 -14.12 5.71 23.64
CA ASP A 137 -15.32 5.69 22.82
C ASP A 137 -15.12 5.08 21.41
N VAL A 138 -15.73 3.91 21.18
CA VAL A 138 -16.09 3.46 19.85
C VAL A 138 -17.25 4.36 19.41
N ILE A 139 -16.93 5.41 18.67
CA ILE A 139 -17.91 6.17 17.90
C ILE A 139 -18.34 5.26 16.75
N VAL A 140 -19.60 4.83 16.79
CA VAL A 140 -20.33 4.20 15.67
C VAL A 140 -20.90 5.30 14.77
#